data_AF-A0A2M6YE86-F1
#
_entry.id   AF-A0A2M6YE86-F1
#
_cell.length_a   1.000
_cell.length_b   1.000
_cell.length_c   1.000
_cell.angle_alpha   90.00
_cell.angle_beta   90.00
_cell.angle_gamma   90.00
#
_symmetry.space_group_name_H-M   'P 1'
#
loop_
_entity.id
_entity.type
_entity.pdbx_description
1 polymer ?
#
loop_
_entity_poly.entity_id
_entity_poly.type
_entity_poly.pdbx_seq_one_letter_code
_entity_poly.pdbx_strand_id
1 'polypeptide(L)'
;MLKILRKIKSIHIQAILVLIVYLIFSKINLVSSAASKYLWVSFLSPFIYGSLSGLVFLYLFSHEDFFPIAREIEKKERKAEQRWQERLSHHGKVFICFFIGAATSPVLCALAVRLLIHKHKFWYKYAVIFVSEIFSTILNVGLLKGLIRVF
;
A
#
# COMPACT_ATOMS: atom_id res chain seq x y z
N MET A 1 6.99 28.52 -15.55
CA MET A 1 7.80 27.51 -14.82
C MET A 1 7.56 27.51 -13.30
N LEU A 2 7.69 28.65 -12.60
CA LEU A 2 7.49 28.74 -11.13
C LEU A 2 6.10 28.37 -10.61
N LYS A 3 5.02 28.71 -11.32
CA LYS A 3 3.64 28.31 -10.94
C LYS A 3 3.42 26.79 -11.01
N ILE A 4 4.07 26.11 -11.94
CA ILE A 4 3.97 24.65 -12.11
C ILE A 4 4.70 23.95 -10.95
N LEU A 5 5.92 24.38 -10.63
CA LEU A 5 6.69 23.88 -9.47
C LEU A 5 5.96 24.07 -8.13
N ARG A 6 5.30 25.22 -7.93
CA ARG A 6 4.53 25.49 -6.71
C ARG A 6 3.26 24.63 -6.62
N LYS A 7 2.60 24.37 -7.75
CA LYS A 7 1.46 23.45 -7.83
C LYS A 7 1.89 22.00 -7.56
N ILE A 8 3.02 21.55 -8.11
CA ILE A 8 3.62 20.24 -7.83
C ILE A 8 3.90 20.07 -6.33
N LYS A 9 4.54 21.07 -5.69
CA LYS A 9 4.83 21.05 -4.25
C LYS A 9 3.57 20.97 -3.38
N SER A 10 2.51 21.68 -3.76
CA SER A 10 1.22 21.65 -3.05
C SER A 10 0.51 20.30 -3.15
N ILE A 11 0.55 19.66 -4.32
CA ILE A 11 -0.13 18.36 -4.53
C ILE A 11 0.66 17.23 -3.83
N HIS A 12 2.00 17.30 -3.78
CA HIS A 12 2.80 16.35 -2.97
C HIS A 12 2.48 16.46 -1.49
N ILE A 13 2.33 17.68 -0.97
CA ILE A 13 1.92 17.89 0.42
C ILE A 13 0.51 17.31 0.66
N GLN A 14 -0.42 17.47 -0.28
CA GLN A 14 -1.75 16.85 -0.20
C GLN A 14 -1.69 15.32 -0.21
N ALA A 15 -0.90 14.72 -1.11
CA ALA A 15 -0.74 13.26 -1.16
C ALA A 15 -0.10 12.70 0.11
N ILE A 16 0.93 13.37 0.64
CA ILE A 16 1.57 13.01 1.91
C ILE A 16 0.57 13.14 3.06
N LEU A 17 -0.23 14.21 3.08
CA LEU A 17 -1.23 14.43 4.12
C LEU A 17 -2.34 13.36 4.07
N VAL A 18 -2.84 13.03 2.88
CA VAL A 18 -3.80 11.92 2.68
C VAL A 18 -3.19 10.60 3.17
N LEU A 19 -1.92 10.33 2.84
CA LEU A 19 -1.21 9.14 3.28
C LEU A 19 -1.09 9.08 4.81
N ILE A 20 -0.72 10.20 5.46
CA ILE A 20 -0.59 10.29 6.92
C ILE A 20 -1.93 10.04 7.60
N VAL A 21 -3.00 10.70 7.13
CA VAL A 21 -4.36 10.49 7.64
C VAL A 21 -4.74 9.01 7.52
N TYR A 22 -4.44 8.41 6.37
CA TYR A 22 -4.73 6.99 6.15
C TYR A 22 -3.98 6.07 7.10
N LEU A 23 -2.69 6.31 7.31
CA LEU A 23 -1.85 5.54 8.23
C LEU A 23 -2.37 5.63 9.67
N ILE A 24 -2.76 6.83 10.10
CA ILE A 24 -3.33 7.04 11.44
C ILE A 24 -4.64 6.26 11.60
N PHE A 25 -5.58 6.40 10.67
CA PHE A 25 -6.86 5.70 10.72
C PHE A 25 -6.69 4.17 10.69
N SER A 26 -5.78 3.67 9.85
CA SER A 26 -5.46 2.24 9.78
C SER A 26 -4.94 1.71 11.12
N LYS A 27 -4.05 2.44 11.81
CA LYS A 27 -3.54 2.03 13.13
C LYS A 27 -4.60 2.14 14.22
N ILE A 28 -5.45 3.17 14.20
CA ILE A 28 -6.58 3.29 15.14
C ILE A 28 -7.53 2.09 14.97
N ASN A 29 -7.86 1.74 13.72
CA ASN A 29 -8.73 0.59 13.46
C ASN A 29 -8.08 -0.73 13.93
N LEU A 30 -6.79 -0.92 13.69
CA LEU A 30 -6.05 -2.09 14.16
C LEU A 30 -6.10 -2.22 15.68
N VAL A 31 -5.77 -1.15 16.41
CA VAL A 31 -5.73 -1.15 17.88
C VAL A 31 -7.13 -1.34 18.46
N SER A 32 -8.13 -0.62 17.93
CA SER A 32 -9.53 -0.77 18.33
C SER A 32 -10.04 -2.19 18.11
N SER A 33 -9.76 -2.78 16.96
CA SER A 33 -10.16 -4.15 16.63
C SER A 33 -9.43 -5.18 17.49
N ALA A 34 -8.14 -4.97 17.78
CA ALA A 34 -7.37 -5.83 18.68
C ALA A 34 -7.87 -5.77 20.14
N ALA A 35 -8.34 -4.62 20.59
CA ALA A 35 -8.94 -4.45 21.92
C ALA A 35 -10.33 -5.10 22.05
N SER A 36 -10.99 -5.43 20.93
CA SER A 36 -12.31 -6.07 20.96
C SER A 36 -12.26 -7.45 21.62
N LYS A 37 -13.34 -7.83 22.34
CA LYS A 37 -13.46 -9.15 22.96
C LYS A 37 -13.67 -10.28 21.96
N TYR A 38 -14.16 -9.98 20.76
CA TYR A 38 -14.52 -10.98 19.75
C TYR A 38 -13.39 -11.19 18.76
N LEU A 39 -12.91 -12.45 18.64
CA LEU A 39 -11.83 -12.80 17.72
C LEU A 39 -12.17 -12.43 16.27
N TRP A 40 -13.38 -12.69 15.82
CA TRP A 40 -13.79 -12.37 14.45
C TRP A 40 -13.72 -10.86 14.16
N VAL A 41 -14.12 -9.98 15.08
CA VAL A 41 -13.98 -8.52 14.91
C VAL A 41 -12.51 -8.13 14.81
N SER A 42 -11.65 -8.75 15.63
CA SER A 42 -10.22 -8.47 15.66
C SER A 42 -9.52 -8.79 14.34
N PHE A 43 -9.94 -9.82 13.60
CA PHE A 43 -9.37 -10.17 12.29
C PHE A 43 -10.13 -9.53 11.12
N LEU A 44 -11.46 -9.50 11.17
CA LEU A 44 -12.27 -9.10 10.03
C LEU A 44 -12.27 -7.58 9.81
N SER A 45 -12.29 -6.79 10.89
CA SER A 45 -12.33 -5.32 10.77
C SER A 45 -11.05 -4.74 10.14
N PRO A 46 -9.83 -5.09 10.61
CA PRO A 46 -8.60 -4.60 9.98
C PRO A 46 -8.48 -5.09 8.53
N PHE A 47 -8.86 -6.34 8.27
CA PHE A 47 -8.81 -6.93 6.94
C PHE A 47 -9.73 -6.22 5.94
N ILE A 48 -11.01 -5.99 6.30
CA ILE A 48 -11.97 -5.30 5.43
C ILE A 48 -11.50 -3.87 5.18
N TYR A 49 -11.13 -3.15 6.25
CA TYR A 49 -10.65 -1.79 6.13
C TYR A 49 -9.42 -1.73 5.24
N GLY A 50 -8.40 -2.54 5.52
CA GLY A 50 -7.14 -2.58 4.80
C GLY A 50 -7.29 -2.97 3.33
N SER A 51 -8.13 -3.96 3.05
CA SER A 51 -8.44 -4.36 1.67
C SER A 51 -9.13 -3.23 0.92
N LEU A 52 -10.23 -2.68 1.45
CA LEU A 52 -10.92 -1.54 0.83
C LEU A 52 -9.98 -0.35 0.64
N SER A 53 -9.12 -0.08 1.62
CA SER A 53 -8.07 0.94 1.54
C SER A 53 -7.20 0.79 0.32
N GLY A 54 -6.56 -0.38 0.20
CA GLY A 54 -5.54 -0.64 -0.80
C GLY A 54 -6.16 -0.68 -2.18
N LEU A 55 -7.38 -1.23 -2.29
CA LEU A 55 -8.14 -1.25 -3.54
C LEU A 55 -8.52 0.16 -4.00
N VAL A 56 -9.12 0.97 -3.12
CA VAL A 56 -9.53 2.35 -3.43
C VAL A 56 -8.31 3.21 -3.74
N PHE A 57 -7.24 3.09 -2.96
CA PHE A 57 -6.00 3.81 -3.20
C PHE A 57 -5.38 3.41 -4.53
N LEU A 58 -5.26 2.12 -4.84
CA LEU A 58 -4.73 1.65 -6.12
C LEU A 58 -5.62 2.15 -7.27
N TYR A 59 -6.95 2.13 -7.12
CA TYR A 59 -7.88 2.62 -8.12
C TYR A 59 -7.70 4.12 -8.39
N LEU A 60 -7.76 4.96 -7.35
CA LEU A 60 -7.62 6.42 -7.45
C LEU A 60 -6.27 6.81 -8.03
N PHE A 61 -5.19 6.15 -7.60
CA PHE A 61 -3.85 6.46 -8.08
C PHE A 61 -3.58 5.89 -9.47
N SER A 62 -4.19 4.77 -9.86
CA SER A 62 -3.95 4.14 -11.15
C SER A 62 -4.81 4.70 -12.29
N HIS A 63 -5.83 5.51 -12.02
CA HIS A 63 -6.47 6.34 -13.04
C HIS A 63 -5.62 7.58 -13.32
N GLU A 64 -5.29 7.78 -14.60
CA GLU A 64 -4.32 8.78 -15.08
C GLU A 64 -4.71 10.22 -14.77
N ASP A 65 -5.99 10.46 -14.47
CA ASP A 65 -6.57 11.80 -14.28
C ASP A 65 -6.30 12.43 -12.90
N PHE A 66 -5.95 11.64 -11.87
CA PHE A 66 -5.74 12.20 -10.53
C PHE A 66 -4.34 12.81 -10.32
N PHE A 67 -3.32 12.37 -11.06
CA PHE A 67 -1.94 12.89 -10.95
C PHE A 67 -1.21 12.93 -12.32
N PRO A 68 -1.49 13.93 -13.17
CA PRO A 68 -0.83 14.08 -14.48
C PRO A 68 0.71 14.21 -14.40
N ILE A 69 1.24 14.57 -13.23
CA ILE A 69 2.68 14.77 -12.97
C ILE A 69 3.42 13.44 -12.67
N ALA A 70 2.72 12.39 -12.24
CA ALA A 70 3.34 11.07 -12.07
C ALA A 70 4.02 10.64 -13.39
N ARG A 71 3.43 11.02 -14.53
CA ARG A 71 3.92 10.72 -15.87
C ARG A 71 5.27 11.39 -16.20
N GLU A 72 5.54 12.60 -15.71
CA GLU A 72 6.79 13.34 -16.01
C GLU A 72 7.96 12.88 -15.15
N ILE A 73 7.72 12.66 -13.86
CA ILE A 73 8.72 12.11 -12.93
C ILE A 73 8.95 10.62 -13.26
N GLU A 74 7.90 9.83 -13.50
CA GLU A 74 8.03 8.44 -13.99
C GLU A 74 8.82 8.39 -15.29
N LYS A 75 8.64 9.29 -16.27
CA LYS A 75 9.34 9.14 -17.55
C LYS A 75 10.86 9.26 -17.41
N LYS A 76 11.35 10.12 -16.52
CA LYS A 76 12.78 10.30 -16.27
C LYS A 76 13.36 9.19 -15.40
N GLU A 77 12.66 8.80 -14.34
CA GLU A 77 13.14 7.76 -13.41
C GLU A 77 12.87 6.33 -13.91
N ARG A 78 11.83 6.09 -14.71
CA ARG A 78 11.47 4.76 -15.26
C ARG A 78 12.62 4.08 -15.98
N LYS A 79 13.44 4.80 -16.75
CA LYS A 79 14.52 4.14 -17.51
C LYS A 79 15.64 3.63 -16.62
N ALA A 80 15.89 4.30 -15.50
CA ALA A 80 16.85 3.85 -14.50
C ALA A 80 16.21 2.75 -13.64
N GLU A 81 15.01 2.98 -13.12
CA GLU A 81 14.28 2.04 -12.28
C GLU A 81 13.89 0.75 -13.01
N GLN A 82 13.54 0.79 -14.30
CA GLN A 82 13.22 -0.41 -15.08
C GLN A 82 14.42 -1.34 -15.18
N ARG A 83 15.63 -0.83 -15.34
CA ARG A 83 16.85 -1.66 -15.37
C ARG A 83 17.05 -2.41 -14.05
N TRP A 84 16.81 -1.75 -12.92
CA TRP A 84 16.90 -2.38 -11.60
C TRP A 84 15.72 -3.32 -11.32
N GLN A 85 14.51 -2.96 -11.77
CA GLN A 85 13.34 -3.82 -11.65
C GLN A 85 13.43 -5.07 -12.53
N GLU A 86 14.02 -5.00 -13.72
CA GLU A 86 14.17 -6.17 -14.60
C GLU A 86 15.17 -7.18 -14.04
N ARG A 87 16.15 -6.73 -13.24
CA ARG A 87 17.04 -7.61 -12.48
C ARG A 87 16.34 -8.32 -11.31
N LEU A 88 15.23 -7.77 -10.82
CA LEU A 88 14.49 -8.37 -9.73
C LEU A 88 13.56 -9.48 -10.25
N SER A 89 13.70 -10.69 -9.72
CA SER A 89 12.82 -11.80 -10.05
C SER A 89 11.36 -11.45 -9.74
N HIS A 90 10.43 -12.01 -10.52
CA HIS A 90 9.00 -11.75 -10.34
C HIS A 90 8.53 -12.06 -8.91
N HIS A 91 9.03 -13.16 -8.33
CA HIS A 91 8.75 -13.53 -6.95
C HIS A 91 9.34 -12.55 -5.93
N GLY A 92 10.54 -12.01 -6.18
CA GLY A 92 11.16 -11.01 -5.32
C GLY A 92 10.34 -9.73 -5.21
N LYS A 93 9.73 -9.28 -6.32
CA LYS A 93 8.86 -8.08 -6.33
C LYS A 93 7.61 -8.27 -5.47
N VAL A 94 6.98 -9.42 -5.61
CA VAL A 94 5.79 -9.80 -4.84
C VAL A 94 6.14 -9.92 -3.36
N PHE A 95 7.28 -10.53 -3.03
CA PHE A 95 7.75 -10.67 -1.65
C PHE A 95 8.02 -9.32 -0.98
N ILE A 96 8.60 -8.37 -1.70
CA ILE A 96 8.79 -6.99 -1.21
C ILE A 96 7.44 -6.33 -0.93
N CYS A 97 6.46 -6.48 -1.83
CA CYS A 97 5.11 -5.94 -1.59
C CYS A 97 4.49 -6.53 -0.33
N PHE A 98 4.61 -7.85 -0.11
CA PHE A 98 4.16 -8.51 1.11
C PHE A 98 4.82 -7.96 2.37
N PHE A 99 6.15 -7.79 2.34
CA PHE A 99 6.90 -7.25 3.48
C PHE A 99 6.51 -5.81 3.79
N ILE A 100 6.38 -4.97 2.76
CA ILE A 100 5.95 -3.57 2.92
C ILE A 100 4.52 -3.53 3.48
N GLY A 101 3.61 -4.33 2.94
CA GLY A 101 2.22 -4.40 3.40
C GLY A 101 2.07 -4.88 4.83
N ALA A 102 2.85 -5.90 5.23
CA ALA A 102 2.86 -6.42 6.58
C ALA A 102 3.46 -5.43 7.59
N ALA A 103 4.57 -4.77 7.24
CA ALA A 103 5.30 -3.90 8.16
C ALA A 103 4.67 -2.50 8.30
N THR A 104 4.15 -1.94 7.20
CA THR A 104 3.74 -0.54 7.17
C THR A 104 2.22 -0.38 7.07
N SER A 105 1.64 -0.62 5.89
CA SER A 105 0.19 -0.60 5.67
C SER A 105 -0.21 -1.11 4.26
N PRO A 106 -1.49 -1.48 4.08
CA PRO A 106 -2.08 -1.81 2.77
C PRO A 106 -1.94 -0.70 1.72
N VAL A 107 -1.94 0.57 2.14
CA VAL A 107 -1.78 1.71 1.21
C VAL A 107 -0.36 1.78 0.65
N LEU A 108 0.64 1.54 1.48
CA LEU A 108 2.03 1.46 1.02
C LEU A 108 2.28 0.20 0.20
N CYS A 109 1.59 -0.91 0.52
CA CYS A 109 1.55 -2.07 -0.35
C CYS A 109 0.97 -1.73 -1.74
N ALA A 110 -0.14 -0.98 -1.81
CA ALA A 110 -0.72 -0.56 -3.08
C ALA A 110 0.24 0.31 -3.90
N LEU A 111 0.98 1.21 -3.25
CA LEU A 111 2.03 2.01 -3.88
C LEU A 111 3.18 1.12 -4.40
N ALA A 112 3.66 0.19 -3.57
CA ALA A 112 4.71 -0.76 -3.93
C ALA A 112 4.30 -1.65 -5.11
N VAL A 113 3.07 -2.17 -5.10
CA VAL A 113 2.50 -2.97 -6.21
C VAL A 113 2.40 -2.13 -7.49
N ARG A 114 1.98 -0.87 -7.39
CA ARG A 114 1.93 0.03 -8.54
C ARG A 114 3.31 0.23 -9.17
N LEU A 115 4.34 0.42 -8.35
CA LEU A 115 5.71 0.66 -8.80
C LEU A 115 6.38 -0.62 -9.31
N LEU A 116 6.43 -1.66 -8.48
CA LEU A 116 7.18 -2.90 -8.74
C LEU A 116 6.52 -3.81 -9.78
N ILE A 117 5.18 -3.84 -9.81
CA ILE A 117 4.39 -4.78 -10.63
C ILE A 117 3.72 -4.03 -11.80
N HIS A 118 4.30 -2.91 -12.25
CA HIS A 118 3.66 -2.00 -13.21
C HIS A 118 3.27 -2.67 -14.54
N LYS A 119 4.11 -3.58 -15.08
CA LYS A 119 3.90 -4.26 -16.39
C LYS A 119 2.83 -5.35 -16.37
N HIS A 120 2.32 -5.76 -15.21
CA HIS A 120 1.42 -6.91 -15.11
C HIS A 120 -0.06 -6.51 -15.17
N LYS A 121 -0.90 -7.49 -15.50
CA LYS A 121 -2.36 -7.32 -15.61
C LYS A 121 -2.92 -6.68 -14.34
N PHE A 122 -3.89 -5.81 -14.54
CA PHE A 122 -4.53 -5.03 -13.46
C PHE A 122 -5.12 -5.93 -12.37
N TRP A 123 -5.75 -7.04 -12.74
CA TRP A 123 -6.27 -8.06 -11.82
C TRP A 123 -5.21 -8.66 -10.89
N TYR A 124 -3.99 -8.88 -11.40
CA TYR A 124 -2.90 -9.44 -10.61
C TYR A 124 -2.46 -8.49 -9.50
N LYS A 125 -2.44 -7.18 -9.76
CA LYS A 125 -2.09 -6.16 -8.77
C LYS A 125 -3.06 -6.19 -7.57
N TYR A 126 -4.36 -6.28 -7.84
CA TYR A 126 -5.38 -6.40 -6.79
C TYR A 126 -5.25 -7.69 -5.99
N ALA A 127 -4.96 -8.82 -6.66
CA ALA A 127 -4.73 -10.09 -5.99
C ALA A 127 -3.55 -10.02 -5.01
N VAL A 128 -2.43 -9.38 -5.40
CA VAL A 128 -1.28 -9.20 -4.50
C VAL A 128 -1.64 -8.36 -3.28
N ILE A 129 -2.38 -7.26 -3.45
CA ILE A 129 -2.83 -6.44 -2.31
C ILE A 129 -3.73 -7.26 -1.38
N PHE A 130 -4.69 -7.99 -1.93
CA PHE A 130 -5.65 -8.77 -1.14
C PHE A 130 -4.98 -9.88 -0.35
N VAL A 131 -4.12 -10.68 -0.98
CA VAL A 131 -3.36 -11.74 -0.31
C VAL A 131 -2.40 -11.13 0.71
N SER A 132 -1.81 -9.97 0.41
CA SER A 132 -0.93 -9.27 1.34
C SER A 132 -1.66 -8.81 2.59
N GLU A 133 -2.91 -8.40 2.46
CA GLU A 133 -3.70 -7.98 3.59
C GLU A 133 -4.12 -9.14 4.46
N ILE A 134 -4.45 -10.30 3.88
CA ILE A 134 -4.68 -11.54 4.65
C ILE A 134 -3.46 -11.84 5.51
N PHE A 135 -2.28 -11.86 4.89
CA PHE A 135 -1.03 -12.19 5.58
C PHE A 135 -0.68 -11.14 6.65
N SER A 136 -0.78 -9.85 6.31
CA SER A 136 -0.55 -8.73 7.23
C SER A 136 -1.48 -8.78 8.45
N THR A 137 -2.76 -9.06 8.22
CA THR A 137 -3.76 -9.10 9.29
C THR A 137 -3.50 -10.26 10.23
N ILE A 138 -3.20 -11.46 9.69
CA ILE A 138 -2.87 -12.63 10.51
C ILE A 138 -1.66 -12.35 11.39
N LEU A 139 -0.60 -11.77 10.84
CA LEU A 139 0.60 -11.41 11.60
C LEU A 139 0.31 -10.34 12.64
N ASN A 140 -0.21 -9.18 12.24
CA ASN A 140 -0.37 -8.04 13.15
C ASN A 140 -1.39 -8.32 14.26
N VAL A 141 -2.55 -8.88 13.92
CA VAL A 141 -3.59 -9.23 14.91
C VAL A 141 -3.14 -10.42 15.75
N GLY A 142 -2.50 -11.43 15.14
CA GLY A 142 -1.94 -12.58 15.86
C GLY A 142 -0.89 -12.19 16.89
N LEU A 143 0.00 -11.24 16.55
CA LEU A 143 0.97 -10.66 17.47
C LEU A 143 0.28 -9.86 18.59
N LEU A 144 -0.66 -8.96 18.24
CA LEU A 144 -1.34 -8.10 19.21
C LEU A 144 -2.25 -8.87 20.19
N LYS A 145 -2.84 -9.98 19.75
CA LYS A 145 -3.61 -10.89 20.60
C LYS A 145 -2.74 -11.88 21.37
N GLY A 146 -1.43 -11.92 21.12
CA GLY A 146 -0.50 -12.86 21.73
C GLY A 146 -0.67 -14.32 21.26
N LEU A 147 -1.37 -14.54 20.14
CA LEU A 147 -1.50 -15.84 19.48
C LEU A 147 -0.19 -16.24 18.78
N ILE A 148 0.54 -15.25 18.27
CA ILE A 148 1.88 -15.40 17.72
C ILE A 148 2.83 -14.77 18.73
N ARG A 149 3.75 -15.56 19.30
CA ARG A 149 4.82 -15.04 20.15
C ARG A 149 6.10 -14.99 19.33
N VAL A 150 6.66 -13.80 19.20
CA VAL A 150 8.04 -13.62 18.73
C VAL A 150 8.89 -13.65 19.99
N PHE A 151 9.80 -14.62 20.05
CA PHE A 151 10.72 -14.84 21.17
C PHE A 151 11.50 -13.59 21.56
#